data_AF-A0A0G1G183-F1
#
_entry.id   AF-A0A0G1G183-F1
#
_cell.length_a   1.000
_cell.length_b   1.000
_cell.length_c   1.000
_cell.angle_alpha   90.00
_cell.angle_beta   90.00
_cell.angle_gamma   90.00
#
_symmetry.space_group_name_H-M   'P 1'
#
loop_
_entity.id
_entity.type
_entity.pdbx_description
1 polymer ?
#
loop_
_entity_poly.entity_id
_entity_poly.type
_entity_poly.pdbx_seq_one_letter_code
_entity_poly.pdbx_strand_id
1 'polypeptide(L)'
;MQEFLIFGIKQARAAIFAGSFFLLLFISNHIPLFGLARYDFLFIAAIAIQAVLYFSKLETKDEVKVIFLFHIIGLVLELYKTNPAIGSWSYPEDGILKIATVPLYSGFMYAAIGSYISQAWKIFKLELVNYRHYLLSVFLCLLIYINFFTNHFIYDIRLFLIVAVFILFWKVRVYFTVTNIRRFMPLNLAFLLIAFFIWVAENISTYLGAWQYPSQVHGWAIVSTGKITSWFLMVIISFILVAYLKHFKKDVLKRLKIFT
;
A
#
# COMPACT_ATOMS: atom_id res chain seq x y z
N MET A 1 14.53 24.25 -7.34
CA MET A 1 15.24 23.24 -6.50
C MET A 1 14.61 23.09 -5.11
N GLN A 2 14.37 24.17 -4.36
CA GLN A 2 13.76 24.10 -3.00
C GLN A 2 12.37 23.44 -2.97
N GLU A 3 11.45 23.78 -3.89
CA GLU A 3 10.10 23.16 -3.93
C GLU A 3 10.17 21.64 -4.14
N PHE A 4 11.09 21.17 -4.98
CA PHE A 4 11.32 19.74 -5.21
C PHE A 4 11.83 19.02 -3.97
N LEU A 5 12.78 19.63 -3.23
CA LEU A 5 13.27 19.08 -1.97
C LEU A 5 12.15 18.99 -0.93
N ILE A 6 11.33 20.04 -0.79
CA ILE A 6 10.19 20.05 0.13
C ILE A 6 9.16 18.99 -0.25
N PHE A 7 8.90 18.81 -1.54
CA PHE A 7 8.07 17.71 -2.04
C PHE A 7 8.63 16.36 -1.60
N GLY A 8 9.93 16.13 -1.81
CA GLY A 8 10.61 14.90 -1.38
C GLY A 8 10.51 14.65 0.13
N ILE A 9 10.75 15.67 0.95
CA ILE A 9 10.61 15.55 2.42
C ILE A 9 9.17 15.24 2.83
N LYS A 10 8.18 15.86 2.19
CA LYS A 10 6.76 15.55 2.44
C LYS A 10 6.41 14.12 2.02
N GLN A 11 6.99 13.61 0.93
CA GLN A 11 6.82 12.21 0.54
C GLN A 11 7.46 11.26 1.54
N ALA A 12 8.69 11.55 2.00
CA ALA A 12 9.34 10.75 3.04
C ALA A 12 8.53 10.74 4.35
N ARG A 13 7.96 11.90 4.74
CA ARG A 13 7.04 12.00 5.89
C ARG A 13 5.78 11.17 5.66
N ALA A 14 5.20 11.19 4.46
CA ALA A 14 4.03 10.39 4.15
C ALA A 14 4.34 8.89 4.22
N ALA A 15 5.55 8.50 3.82
CA ALA A 15 6.04 7.13 3.83
C ALA A 15 6.71 6.72 5.15
N ILE A 16 6.54 7.47 6.26
CA ILE A 16 7.32 7.27 7.49
C ILE A 16 7.16 5.85 8.07
N PHE A 17 5.96 5.26 7.98
CA PHE A 17 5.75 3.86 8.38
C PHE A 17 6.57 2.91 7.51
N ALA A 18 6.46 3.03 6.19
CA ALA A 18 7.18 2.19 5.23
C ALA A 18 8.70 2.32 5.36
N GLY A 19 9.20 3.56 5.46
CA GLY A 19 10.64 3.82 5.65
C GLY A 19 11.18 3.27 6.96
N SER A 20 10.42 3.40 8.05
CA SER A 20 10.78 2.79 9.35
C SER A 20 10.78 1.26 9.25
N PHE A 21 9.82 0.67 8.53
CA PHE A 21 9.77 -0.77 8.31
C PHE A 21 10.94 -1.28 7.46
N PHE A 22 11.40 -0.53 6.45
CA PHE A 22 12.62 -0.84 5.71
C PHE A 22 13.87 -0.79 6.57
N LEU A 23 13.95 0.19 7.47
CA LEU A 23 15.03 0.23 8.45
C LEU A 23 15.01 -1.02 9.35
N LEU A 24 13.83 -1.48 9.78
CA LEU A 24 13.72 -2.71 10.56
C LEU A 24 14.12 -3.96 9.79
N LEU A 25 13.72 -4.08 8.52
CA LEU A 25 14.16 -5.17 7.64
C LEU A 25 15.68 -5.18 7.48
N PHE A 26 16.29 -4.00 7.34
CA PHE A 26 17.74 -3.88 7.27
C PHE A 26 18.38 -4.30 8.60
N ILE A 27 17.94 -3.73 9.73
CA ILE A 27 18.49 -4.02 11.06
C ILE A 27 18.38 -5.52 11.38
N SER A 28 17.24 -6.14 11.09
CA SER A 28 16.99 -7.55 11.43
C SER A 28 17.91 -8.54 10.72
N ASN A 29 18.60 -8.12 9.65
CA ASN A 29 19.64 -8.90 8.98
C ASN A 29 21.05 -8.74 9.60
N HIS A 30 21.26 -7.71 10.42
CA HIS A 30 22.60 -7.31 10.88
C HIS A 30 22.80 -7.40 12.39
N ILE A 31 21.73 -7.52 13.18
CA ILE A 31 21.82 -7.61 14.64
C ILE A 31 21.26 -8.94 15.15
N PRO A 32 21.80 -9.48 16.26
CA PRO A 32 21.23 -10.64 16.90
C PRO A 32 19.83 -10.33 17.44
N LEU A 33 18.89 -11.25 17.22
CA LEU A 33 17.50 -11.13 17.67
C LEU A 33 17.23 -11.88 18.99
N PHE A 34 18.28 -12.30 19.70
CA PHE A 34 18.23 -12.91 21.03
C PHE A 34 17.23 -14.07 21.15
N GLY A 35 17.16 -14.93 20.14
CA GLY A 35 16.26 -16.09 20.10
C GLY A 35 14.87 -15.82 19.53
N LEU A 36 14.54 -14.57 19.18
CA LEU A 36 13.30 -14.24 18.48
C LEU A 36 13.43 -14.54 16.99
N ALA A 37 12.46 -15.25 16.42
CA ALA A 37 12.40 -15.47 14.98
C ALA A 37 12.24 -14.14 14.24
N ARG A 38 12.90 -13.99 13.09
CA ARG A 38 12.97 -12.69 12.38
C ARG A 38 11.59 -12.15 12.00
N TYR A 39 10.70 -13.03 11.55
CA TYR A 39 9.34 -12.64 11.20
C TYR A 39 8.50 -12.20 12.41
N ASP A 40 8.71 -12.82 13.57
CA ASP A 40 8.02 -12.43 14.81
C ASP A 40 8.54 -11.07 15.30
N PHE A 41 9.86 -10.85 15.22
CA PHE A 41 10.48 -9.56 15.48
C PHE A 41 9.89 -8.47 14.59
N LEU A 42 9.81 -8.69 13.28
CA LEU A 42 9.26 -7.71 12.33
C LEU A 42 7.80 -7.39 12.62
N PHE A 43 7.00 -8.37 13.03
CA PHE A 43 5.61 -8.14 13.39
C PHE A 43 5.48 -7.28 14.66
N ILE A 44 6.19 -7.65 15.72
CA ILE A 44 6.19 -6.89 16.99
C ILE A 44 6.70 -5.47 16.76
N ALA A 45 7.77 -5.31 15.97
CA ALA A 45 8.34 -4.02 15.65
C ALA A 45 7.43 -3.17 14.75
N ALA A 46 6.67 -3.77 13.83
CA ALA A 46 5.64 -3.07 13.05
C ALA A 46 4.50 -2.55 13.94
N ILE A 47 4.06 -3.33 14.93
CA ILE A 47 3.11 -2.86 15.96
C ILE A 47 3.70 -1.72 16.76
N ALA A 48 4.99 -1.81 17.14
CA ALA A 48 5.67 -0.74 17.87
C ALA A 48 5.75 0.56 17.06
N ILE A 49 6.11 0.49 15.76
CA ILE A 49 6.07 1.66 14.85
C ILE A 49 4.66 2.25 14.84
N GLN A 50 3.65 1.40 14.64
CA GLN A 50 2.25 1.84 14.59
C GLN A 50 1.82 2.55 15.88
N ALA A 51 2.21 2.02 17.03
CA ALA A 51 1.97 2.63 18.34
C ALA A 51 2.69 3.98 18.48
N VAL A 52 3.97 4.05 18.11
CA VAL A 52 4.76 5.30 18.14
C VAL A 52 4.14 6.37 17.25
N LEU A 53 3.75 6.04 16.01
CA LEU A 53 3.11 6.99 15.10
C LEU A 53 1.75 7.48 15.62
N TYR A 54 0.99 6.60 16.27
CA TYR A 54 -0.28 6.96 16.89
C TYR A 54 -0.10 7.86 18.13
N PHE A 55 0.74 7.47 19.08
CA PHE A 55 0.94 8.21 20.32
C PHE A 55 1.70 9.53 20.12
N SER A 56 2.59 9.61 19.13
CA SER A 56 3.22 10.87 18.69
C SER A 56 2.27 11.79 17.91
N LYS A 57 1.02 11.37 17.69
CA LYS A 57 -0.02 12.09 16.93
C LYS A 57 0.35 12.34 15.46
N LEU A 58 1.33 11.62 14.92
CA LEU A 58 1.60 11.59 13.49
C LEU A 58 0.46 10.89 12.73
N GLU A 59 -0.13 9.88 13.35
CA GLU A 59 -1.31 9.16 12.88
C GLU A 59 -2.51 9.35 13.81
N THR A 60 -3.67 9.49 13.20
CA THR A 60 -4.96 9.64 13.88
C THR A 60 -5.62 8.27 14.10
N LYS A 61 -6.59 8.20 15.02
CA LYS A 61 -7.35 6.95 15.27
C LYS A 61 -8.01 6.40 14.00
N ASP A 62 -8.46 7.27 13.10
CA ASP A 62 -9.04 6.82 11.84
C ASP A 62 -7.99 6.30 10.85
N GLU A 63 -6.78 6.87 10.85
CA GLU A 63 -5.66 6.32 10.08
C GLU A 63 -5.25 4.95 10.62
N VAL A 64 -5.24 4.74 11.93
CA VAL A 64 -5.00 3.42 12.54
C VAL A 64 -6.06 2.39 12.11
N LYS A 65 -7.35 2.77 12.07
CA LYS A 65 -8.41 1.88 11.57
C LYS A 65 -8.20 1.51 10.09
N VAL A 66 -7.79 2.47 9.27
CA VAL A 66 -7.45 2.24 7.86
C VAL A 66 -6.31 1.23 7.77
N ILE A 67 -5.23 1.46 8.51
CA ILE A 67 -4.06 0.57 8.54
C ILE A 67 -4.47 -0.84 8.97
N PHE A 68 -5.28 -0.98 10.01
CA PHE A 68 -5.80 -2.28 10.45
C PHE A 68 -6.61 -2.98 9.35
N LEU A 69 -7.48 -2.25 8.63
CA LEU A 69 -8.23 -2.80 7.51
C LEU A 69 -7.30 -3.28 6.37
N PHE A 70 -6.30 -2.48 6.01
CA PHE A 70 -5.29 -2.89 5.01
C PHE A 70 -4.46 -4.08 5.47
N HIS A 71 -4.17 -4.19 6.76
CA HIS A 71 -3.48 -5.34 7.34
C HIS A 71 -4.26 -6.63 7.11
N ILE A 72 -5.56 -6.62 7.41
CA ILE A 72 -6.43 -7.79 7.20
C ILE A 72 -6.57 -8.12 5.71
N ILE A 73 -6.86 -7.13 4.85
CA ILE A 73 -7.00 -7.35 3.41
C ILE A 73 -5.68 -7.90 2.82
N GLY A 74 -4.54 -7.34 3.24
CA GLY A 74 -3.22 -7.81 2.86
C GLY A 74 -2.97 -9.26 3.26
N LEU A 75 -3.23 -9.61 4.53
CA LEU A 75 -3.07 -11.00 5.00
C LEU A 75 -3.93 -11.99 4.22
N VAL A 76 -5.17 -11.64 3.88
CA VAL A 76 -6.04 -12.52 3.06
C VAL A 76 -5.44 -12.75 1.68
N LEU A 77 -4.90 -11.71 1.04
CA LEU A 77 -4.24 -11.85 -0.24
C LEU A 77 -2.96 -12.69 -0.15
N GLU A 78 -2.15 -12.47 0.90
CA GLU A 78 -0.95 -13.25 1.16
C GLU A 78 -1.28 -14.73 1.37
N LEU A 79 -2.27 -15.06 2.19
CA LEU A 79 -2.72 -16.44 2.43
C LEU A 79 -3.09 -17.17 1.14
N TYR A 80 -3.70 -16.45 0.18
CA TYR A 80 -4.00 -17.00 -1.13
C TYR A 80 -2.73 -17.11 -2.00
N LYS A 81 -1.94 -16.04 -2.12
CA LYS A 81 -0.83 -15.96 -3.07
C LYS A 81 0.38 -16.81 -2.69
N THR A 82 0.62 -17.01 -1.40
CA THR A 82 1.70 -17.86 -0.89
C THR A 82 1.25 -19.27 -0.55
N ASN A 83 -0.01 -19.62 -0.82
CA ASN A 83 -0.47 -20.99 -0.71
C ASN A 83 0.44 -21.88 -1.58
N PRO A 84 0.90 -23.05 -1.09
CA PRO A 84 1.77 -23.94 -1.85
C PRO A 84 1.24 -24.34 -3.24
N ALA A 85 -0.09 -24.38 -3.43
CA ALA A 85 -0.70 -24.68 -4.73
C ALA A 85 -0.61 -23.50 -5.72
N ILE A 86 -0.48 -22.26 -5.23
CA ILE A 86 -0.39 -21.04 -6.05
C ILE A 86 1.07 -20.60 -6.23
N GLY A 87 1.85 -20.62 -5.15
CA GLY A 87 3.30 -20.42 -5.17
C GLY A 87 3.77 -19.10 -5.80
N SER A 88 3.00 -18.01 -5.69
CA SER A 88 3.39 -16.73 -6.31
C SER A 88 4.66 -16.13 -5.70
N TRP A 89 4.84 -16.33 -4.40
CA TRP A 89 6.06 -16.09 -3.61
C TRP A 89 5.96 -16.86 -2.30
N SER A 90 7.02 -16.81 -1.48
CA SER A 90 7.11 -17.55 -0.22
C SER A 90 7.78 -16.73 0.90
N TYR A 91 7.53 -17.15 2.13
CA TYR A 91 8.15 -16.65 3.35
C TYR A 91 8.99 -17.76 3.98
N PRO A 92 10.27 -17.90 3.61
CA PRO A 92 11.08 -19.09 3.94
C PRO A 92 11.56 -19.16 5.39
N GLU A 93 11.62 -18.03 6.11
CA GLU A 93 12.18 -18.02 7.47
C GLU A 93 11.18 -18.47 8.52
N ASP A 94 11.66 -18.87 9.70
CA ASP A 94 10.83 -19.31 10.81
C ASP A 94 10.03 -18.18 11.48
N GLY A 95 9.02 -18.57 12.27
CA GLY A 95 8.21 -17.66 13.07
C GLY A 95 6.96 -18.34 13.64
N ILE A 96 6.59 -17.96 14.85
CA ILE A 96 5.40 -18.45 15.56
C ILE A 96 4.18 -17.60 15.19
N LEU A 97 4.37 -16.31 14.93
CA LEU A 97 3.32 -15.35 14.60
C LEU A 97 3.00 -15.44 13.09
N LYS A 98 2.49 -16.61 12.71
CA LYS A 98 2.09 -16.96 11.35
C LYS A 98 0.69 -17.54 11.32
N ILE A 99 0.01 -17.38 10.19
CA ILE A 99 -1.18 -18.15 9.83
C ILE A 99 -0.78 -19.00 8.60
N ALA A 100 -0.78 -20.31 8.76
CA ALA A 100 -0.19 -21.23 7.78
C ALA A 100 1.24 -20.82 7.41
N THR A 101 1.51 -20.51 6.13
CA THR A 101 2.84 -20.07 5.65
C THR A 101 3.06 -18.56 5.76
N VAL A 102 2.07 -17.79 6.20
CA VAL A 102 2.08 -16.32 6.12
C VAL A 102 2.43 -15.71 7.47
N PRO A 103 3.55 -14.97 7.58
CA PRO A 103 3.86 -14.21 8.78
C PRO A 103 2.96 -12.99 8.91
N LEU A 104 2.53 -12.70 10.14
CA LEU A 104 1.58 -11.62 10.40
C LEU A 104 2.12 -10.24 10.00
N TYR A 105 3.44 -10.04 9.98
CA TYR A 105 4.01 -8.76 9.53
C TYR A 105 3.69 -8.45 8.05
N SER A 106 3.45 -9.47 7.21
CA SER A 106 3.15 -9.27 5.79
C SER A 106 1.94 -8.38 5.56
N GLY A 107 0.92 -8.46 6.44
CA GLY A 107 -0.21 -7.54 6.41
C GLY A 107 0.21 -6.07 6.57
N PHE A 108 1.23 -5.79 7.40
CA PHE A 108 1.77 -4.44 7.56
C PHE A 108 2.45 -3.90 6.29
N MET A 109 2.92 -4.75 5.39
CA MET A 109 3.45 -4.30 4.09
C MET A 109 2.36 -3.67 3.22
N TYR A 110 1.14 -4.22 3.24
CA TYR A 110 -0.03 -3.59 2.59
C TYR A 110 -0.52 -2.38 3.37
N ALA A 111 -0.52 -2.47 4.71
CA ALA A 111 -0.88 -1.36 5.58
C ALA A 111 0.03 -0.14 5.38
N ALA A 112 1.30 -0.35 5.01
CA ALA A 112 2.24 0.72 4.67
C ALA A 112 1.76 1.54 3.46
N ILE A 113 1.14 0.91 2.45
CA ILE A 113 0.55 1.61 1.29
C ILE A 113 -0.65 2.44 1.75
N GLY A 114 -1.53 1.86 2.57
CA GLY A 114 -2.70 2.55 3.13
C GLY A 114 -2.32 3.74 4.03
N SER A 115 -1.30 3.58 4.88
CA SER A 115 -0.71 4.64 5.71
C SER A 115 -0.15 5.75 4.81
N TYR A 116 0.66 5.42 3.80
CA TYR A 116 1.22 6.38 2.87
C TYR A 116 0.13 7.21 2.17
N ILE A 117 -0.88 6.56 1.59
CA ILE A 117 -1.97 7.27 0.90
C ILE A 117 -2.72 8.18 1.87
N SER A 118 -3.01 7.70 3.09
CA SER A 118 -3.72 8.48 4.11
C SER A 118 -2.93 9.71 4.55
N GLN A 119 -1.61 9.53 4.78
CA GLN A 119 -0.71 10.62 5.14
C GLN A 119 -0.52 11.59 3.98
N ALA A 120 -0.31 11.11 2.76
CA ALA A 120 -0.19 11.94 1.57
C ALA A 120 -1.45 12.79 1.38
N TRP A 121 -2.64 12.22 1.58
CA TRP A 121 -3.91 12.95 1.53
C TRP A 121 -3.92 14.16 2.46
N LYS A 122 -3.45 13.97 3.70
CA LYS A 122 -3.38 15.00 4.74
C LYS A 122 -2.27 16.03 4.49
N ILE A 123 -1.05 15.57 4.23
CA ILE A 123 0.17 16.40 4.11
C ILE A 123 0.12 17.29 2.86
N PHE A 124 -0.40 16.74 1.76
CA PHE A 124 -0.49 17.45 0.48
C PHE A 124 -1.85 18.10 0.25
N LYS A 125 -2.81 17.94 1.17
CA LYS A 125 -4.19 18.44 1.04
C LYS A 125 -4.81 17.99 -0.29
N LEU A 126 -4.78 16.68 -0.53
CA LEU A 126 -5.20 16.14 -1.83
C LEU A 126 -6.69 16.42 -2.10
N GLU A 127 -6.96 16.87 -3.32
CA GLU A 127 -8.32 17.15 -3.80
C GLU A 127 -8.51 16.53 -5.19
N LEU A 128 -9.57 15.73 -5.32
CA LEU A 128 -9.96 15.14 -6.60
C LEU A 128 -10.98 16.03 -7.30
N VAL A 129 -10.69 16.37 -8.56
CA VAL A 129 -11.59 17.15 -9.43
C VAL A 129 -12.07 16.28 -10.58
N ASN A 130 -13.34 16.45 -10.97
CA ASN A 130 -14.07 15.66 -11.97
C ASN A 130 -14.29 14.19 -11.60
N TYR A 131 -14.19 13.83 -10.32
CA TYR A 131 -14.47 12.48 -9.84
C TYR A 131 -15.98 12.26 -9.67
N ARG A 132 -16.66 11.89 -10.78
CA ARG A 132 -18.13 11.78 -10.84
C ARG A 132 -18.67 10.36 -10.60
N HIS A 133 -17.93 9.34 -11.02
CA HIS A 133 -18.45 7.97 -11.10
C HIS A 133 -17.93 7.08 -9.95
N TYR A 134 -18.41 7.36 -8.74
CA TYR A 134 -18.00 6.66 -7.54
C TYR A 134 -18.34 5.15 -7.60
N LEU A 135 -19.58 4.80 -7.94
CA LEU A 135 -20.02 3.40 -8.02
C LEU A 135 -19.23 2.59 -9.05
N LEU A 136 -18.91 3.19 -10.21
CA LEU A 136 -18.06 2.54 -11.21
C LEU A 136 -16.65 2.28 -10.69
N SER A 137 -16.13 3.19 -9.84
CA SER A 137 -14.81 3.01 -9.22
C SER A 137 -14.82 1.84 -8.23
N VAL A 138 -15.88 1.69 -7.43
CA VAL A 138 -16.04 0.54 -6.53
C VAL A 138 -16.16 -0.76 -7.31
N PHE A 139 -16.99 -0.78 -8.36
CA PHE A 139 -17.14 -1.95 -9.23
C PHE A 139 -15.81 -2.34 -9.88
N LEU A 140 -15.06 -1.36 -10.39
CA LEU A 140 -13.73 -1.59 -10.95
C LEU A 140 -12.75 -2.17 -9.91
N CYS A 141 -12.75 -1.66 -8.67
CA CYS A 141 -11.95 -2.23 -7.59
C CYS A 141 -12.31 -3.68 -7.28
N LEU A 142 -13.61 -4.02 -7.28
CA LEU A 142 -14.06 -5.39 -7.08
C LEU A 142 -13.56 -6.31 -8.20
N LEU A 143 -13.66 -5.87 -9.47
CA LEU A 143 -13.15 -6.64 -10.61
C LEU A 143 -11.62 -6.83 -10.54
N ILE A 144 -10.89 -5.80 -10.15
CA ILE A 144 -9.44 -5.90 -9.93
C ILE A 144 -9.12 -6.92 -8.83
N TYR A 145 -9.81 -6.81 -7.69
CA TYR A 145 -9.57 -7.71 -6.57
C TYR A 145 -9.88 -9.15 -6.95
N ILE A 146 -11.04 -9.41 -7.58
CA ILE A 146 -11.40 -10.74 -8.08
C ILE A 146 -10.34 -11.26 -9.05
N ASN A 147 -9.88 -10.44 -10.01
CA ASN A 147 -8.82 -10.83 -10.96
C ASN A 147 -7.54 -11.24 -10.23
N PHE A 148 -7.12 -10.57 -9.16
CA PHE A 148 -5.96 -11.01 -8.38
C PHE A 148 -6.14 -12.39 -7.74
N PHE A 149 -7.36 -12.81 -7.40
CA PHE A 149 -7.64 -14.13 -6.83
C PHE A 149 -7.94 -15.21 -7.87
N THR A 150 -8.27 -14.82 -9.11
CA THR A 150 -8.67 -15.78 -10.14
C THR A 150 -7.62 -15.94 -11.23
N ASN A 151 -6.67 -15.02 -11.38
CA ASN A 151 -5.69 -15.03 -12.47
C ASN A 151 -4.73 -16.24 -12.49
N HIS A 152 -4.73 -17.06 -11.45
CA HIS A 152 -4.03 -18.34 -11.46
C HIS A 152 -4.83 -19.43 -12.19
N PHE A 153 -6.16 -19.35 -12.16
CA PHE A 153 -7.08 -20.35 -12.71
C PHE A 153 -7.70 -19.95 -14.05
N ILE A 154 -7.86 -18.66 -14.29
CA ILE A 154 -8.42 -18.10 -15.53
C ILE A 154 -7.44 -17.09 -16.14
N TYR A 155 -7.73 -16.67 -17.37
CA TYR A 155 -6.94 -15.65 -18.06
C TYR A 155 -6.78 -14.37 -17.23
N ASP A 156 -5.53 -13.89 -17.12
CA ASP A 156 -5.24 -12.63 -16.45
C ASP A 156 -5.69 -11.44 -17.33
N ILE A 157 -6.86 -10.88 -17.02
CA ILE A 157 -7.47 -9.76 -17.76
C ILE A 157 -6.93 -8.38 -17.33
N ARG A 158 -5.81 -8.32 -16.61
CA ARG A 158 -5.22 -7.09 -16.06
C ARG A 158 -5.07 -5.95 -17.07
N LEU A 159 -4.64 -6.25 -18.30
CA LEU A 159 -4.48 -5.21 -19.32
C LEU A 159 -5.82 -4.55 -19.68
N PHE A 160 -6.92 -5.31 -19.75
CA PHE A 160 -8.25 -4.76 -19.97
C PHE A 160 -8.70 -3.89 -18.79
N LEU A 161 -8.42 -4.33 -17.55
CA LEU A 161 -8.69 -3.54 -16.36
C LEU A 161 -7.90 -2.23 -16.33
N ILE A 162 -6.63 -2.26 -16.76
CA ILE A 162 -5.81 -1.06 -16.90
C ILE A 162 -6.43 -0.09 -17.90
N VAL A 163 -6.84 -0.57 -19.08
CA VAL A 163 -7.53 0.28 -20.07
C VAL A 163 -8.81 0.89 -19.47
N ALA A 164 -9.61 0.10 -18.76
CA ALA A 164 -10.81 0.58 -18.08
C ALA A 164 -10.52 1.67 -17.03
N VAL A 165 -9.43 1.54 -16.27
CA VAL A 165 -8.93 2.58 -15.36
C VAL A 165 -8.61 3.85 -16.15
N PHE A 166 -7.82 3.74 -17.22
CA PHE A 166 -7.42 4.91 -18.01
C PHE A 166 -8.63 5.68 -18.53
N ILE A 167 -9.64 4.97 -19.05
CA ILE A 167 -10.91 5.54 -19.52
C ILE A 167 -11.67 6.21 -18.37
N LEU A 168 -11.88 5.49 -17.26
CA LEU A 168 -12.68 5.96 -16.13
C LEU A 168 -12.09 7.24 -15.48
N PHE A 169 -10.76 7.30 -15.37
CA PHE A 169 -10.05 8.40 -14.70
C PHE A 169 -9.42 9.42 -15.66
N TRP A 170 -9.67 9.33 -16.97
CA TRP A 170 -9.03 10.18 -18.00
C TRP A 170 -9.15 11.69 -17.69
N LYS A 171 -10.32 12.13 -17.21
CA LYS A 171 -10.60 13.54 -16.88
C LYS A 171 -10.35 13.90 -15.42
N VAL A 172 -9.95 12.92 -14.60
CA VAL A 172 -9.78 13.11 -13.15
C VAL A 172 -8.38 13.66 -12.88
N ARG A 173 -8.34 14.76 -12.11
CA ARG A 173 -7.10 15.42 -11.70
C ARG A 173 -7.00 15.37 -10.19
N VAL A 174 -5.79 15.09 -9.70
CA VAL A 174 -5.45 15.23 -8.29
C VAL A 174 -4.69 16.53 -8.10
N TYR A 175 -5.24 17.41 -7.28
CA TYR A 175 -4.57 18.63 -6.84
C TYR A 175 -3.85 18.38 -5.52
N PHE A 176 -2.70 19.02 -5.37
CA PHE A 176 -1.85 18.90 -4.19
C PHE A 176 -1.10 20.20 -3.92
N THR A 177 -0.72 20.43 -2.67
CA THR A 177 -0.02 21.64 -2.23
C THR A 177 1.33 21.27 -1.63
N VAL A 178 2.42 21.67 -2.27
CA VAL A 178 3.80 21.39 -1.81
C VAL A 178 4.24 22.41 -0.77
N THR A 179 4.26 23.69 -1.13
CA THR A 179 4.52 24.79 -0.20
C THR A 179 3.21 25.56 0.01
N ASN A 180 3.01 26.64 -0.74
CA ASN A 180 1.81 27.48 -0.76
C ASN A 180 1.11 27.46 -2.12
N ILE A 181 1.76 26.90 -3.16
CA ILE A 181 1.23 26.84 -4.51
C ILE A 181 0.50 25.52 -4.71
N ARG A 182 -0.74 25.61 -5.20
CA ARG A 182 -1.57 24.46 -5.59
C ARG A 182 -1.12 23.97 -6.98
N ARG A 183 -0.72 22.71 -7.06
CA ARG A 183 -0.32 22.01 -8.29
C ARG A 183 -1.34 20.90 -8.60
N PHE A 184 -1.28 20.34 -9.81
CA PHE A 184 -2.09 19.18 -10.16
C PHE A 184 -1.34 18.23 -11.09
N MET A 185 -1.81 17.00 -11.14
CA MET A 185 -1.47 16.03 -12.18
C MET A 185 -2.69 15.16 -12.53
N PRO A 186 -2.70 14.55 -13.73
CA PRO A 186 -3.68 13.50 -14.04
C PRO A 186 -3.62 12.38 -13.01
N LEU A 187 -4.77 11.88 -12.56
CA LEU A 187 -4.80 10.83 -11.52
C LEU A 187 -4.14 9.53 -12.00
N ASN A 188 -4.31 9.17 -13.28
CA ASN A 188 -3.61 8.03 -13.88
C ASN A 188 -2.09 8.15 -13.79
N LEU A 189 -1.54 9.36 -13.97
CA LEU A 189 -0.10 9.60 -13.83
C LEU A 189 0.34 9.38 -12.37
N ALA A 190 -0.45 9.84 -11.40
CA ALA A 190 -0.16 9.58 -9.99
C ALA A 190 -0.14 8.07 -9.70
N PHE A 191 -1.09 7.29 -10.21
CA PHE A 191 -1.11 5.83 -10.05
C PHE A 191 0.10 5.14 -10.67
N LEU A 192 0.50 5.53 -11.88
CA LEU A 192 1.71 5.01 -12.53
C LEU A 192 2.97 5.28 -11.70
N LEU A 193 3.12 6.52 -11.21
CA LEU A 193 4.27 6.90 -10.41
C LEU A 193 4.31 6.13 -9.07
N ILE A 194 3.18 6.04 -8.36
CA ILE A 194 3.11 5.29 -7.11
C ILE A 194 3.44 3.81 -7.35
N ALA A 195 2.87 3.20 -8.41
CA ALA A 195 3.14 1.81 -8.75
C ALA A 195 4.62 1.54 -9.04
N PHE A 196 5.27 2.45 -9.77
CA PHE A 196 6.69 2.38 -10.04
C PHE A 196 7.52 2.44 -8.76
N PHE A 197 7.24 3.40 -7.87
CA PHE A 197 7.98 3.51 -6.60
C PHE A 197 7.70 2.33 -5.66
N ILE A 198 6.50 1.75 -5.66
CA ILE A 198 6.23 0.51 -4.91
C ILE A 198 7.04 -0.66 -5.49
N TRP A 199 7.16 -0.77 -6.81
CA TRP A 199 8.02 -1.79 -7.42
C TRP A 199 9.50 -1.62 -7.03
N VAL A 200 10.00 -0.38 -6.93
CA VAL A 200 11.34 -0.11 -6.37
C VAL A 200 11.42 -0.57 -4.91
N ALA A 201 10.40 -0.23 -4.11
CA ALA A 201 10.29 -0.61 -2.70
C ALA A 201 10.27 -2.15 -2.52
N GLU A 202 9.60 -2.87 -3.42
CA GLU A 202 9.54 -4.33 -3.47
C GLU A 202 10.90 -4.95 -3.81
N ASN A 203 11.68 -4.36 -4.72
CA ASN A 203 13.05 -4.81 -4.99
C ASN A 203 13.93 -4.69 -3.74
N ILE A 204 13.85 -3.57 -3.02
CA ILE A 204 14.57 -3.37 -1.74
C ILE A 204 14.10 -4.40 -0.71
N SER A 205 12.79 -4.62 -0.59
CA SER A 205 12.23 -5.53 0.40
C SER A 205 12.65 -6.98 0.18
N THR A 206 12.60 -7.45 -1.07
CA THR A 206 13.05 -8.81 -1.44
C THR A 206 14.57 -8.95 -1.28
N TYR A 207 15.34 -7.89 -1.54
CA TYR A 207 16.78 -7.86 -1.27
C TYR A 207 17.10 -8.03 0.22
N LEU A 208 16.30 -7.38 1.08
CA LEU A 208 16.40 -7.52 2.54
C LEU A 208 15.70 -8.80 3.08
N GLY A 209 15.27 -9.69 2.18
CA GLY A 209 14.74 -11.01 2.52
C GLY A 209 13.32 -11.03 3.08
N ALA A 210 12.54 -9.95 2.93
CA ALA A 210 11.17 -9.93 3.46
C ALA A 210 10.35 -11.12 2.92
N TRP A 211 10.32 -11.30 1.60
CA TRP A 211 9.79 -12.50 0.97
C TRP A 211 10.65 -12.87 -0.23
N GLN A 212 10.40 -14.05 -0.78
CA GLN A 212 11.18 -14.58 -1.88
C GLN A 212 10.27 -15.01 -3.04
N TYR A 213 10.56 -14.48 -4.23
CA TYR A 213 9.96 -14.97 -5.47
C TYR A 213 10.59 -16.30 -5.93
N PRO A 214 9.88 -17.13 -6.73
CA PRO A 214 10.45 -18.35 -7.28
C PRO A 214 11.75 -18.12 -8.08
N SER A 215 11.83 -17.00 -8.79
CA SER A 215 13.03 -16.60 -9.53
C SER A 215 14.21 -16.17 -8.64
N GLN A 216 14.00 -16.03 -7.34
CA GLN A 216 15.00 -15.57 -6.38
C GLN A 216 15.50 -16.70 -5.46
N VAL A 217 15.08 -17.95 -5.68
CA VAL A 217 15.43 -19.12 -4.83
C VAL A 217 16.95 -19.33 -4.74
N HIS A 218 17.67 -19.12 -5.83
CA HIS A 218 19.13 -19.31 -5.91
C HIS A 218 19.95 -18.03 -5.69
N GLY A 219 19.30 -16.90 -5.38
CA GLY A 219 19.94 -15.61 -5.22
C GLY A 219 19.03 -14.46 -5.58
N TRP A 220 19.34 -13.27 -5.09
CA TRP A 220 18.52 -12.11 -5.38
C TRP A 220 18.60 -11.71 -6.86
N ALA A 221 17.45 -11.48 -7.46
CA ALA A 221 17.28 -10.96 -8.81
C ALA A 221 16.24 -9.85 -8.81
N ILE A 222 16.34 -8.93 -9.77
CA ILE A 222 15.37 -7.85 -9.94
C ILE A 222 13.97 -8.46 -10.14
N VAL A 223 13.01 -7.94 -9.39
CA VAL A 223 11.61 -8.36 -9.47
C VAL A 223 11.05 -7.99 -10.85
N SER A 224 10.37 -8.93 -11.51
CA SER A 224 9.79 -8.72 -12.85
C SER A 224 9.02 -7.40 -12.96
N THR A 225 9.27 -6.65 -14.04
CA THR A 225 8.56 -5.40 -14.35
C THR A 225 7.06 -5.61 -14.56
N GLY A 226 6.63 -6.85 -14.84
CA GLY A 226 5.21 -7.22 -14.84
C GLY A 226 4.51 -6.91 -13.51
N LYS A 227 5.24 -6.85 -12.39
CA LYS A 227 4.68 -6.46 -11.08
C LYS A 227 4.27 -4.99 -11.01
N ILE A 228 4.83 -4.12 -11.84
CA ILE A 228 4.39 -2.71 -11.94
C ILE A 228 2.91 -2.65 -12.31
N THR A 229 2.45 -3.52 -13.23
CA THR A 229 1.03 -3.57 -13.60
C THR A 229 0.14 -4.09 -12.47
N SER A 230 0.62 -5.04 -11.65
CA SER A 230 -0.06 -5.46 -10.43
C SER A 230 -0.16 -4.30 -9.44
N TRP A 231 0.94 -3.59 -9.19
CA TRP A 231 0.94 -2.45 -8.27
C TRP A 231 0.08 -1.30 -8.75
N PHE A 232 0.05 -1.04 -10.06
CA PHE A 232 -0.84 -0.03 -10.64
C PHE A 232 -2.29 -0.30 -10.28
N LEU A 233 -2.74 -1.54 -10.45
CA LEU A 233 -4.10 -1.93 -10.07
C LEU A 233 -4.32 -1.98 -8.54
N MET A 234 -3.34 -2.42 -7.76
CA MET A 234 -3.43 -2.49 -6.29
C MET A 234 -3.51 -1.11 -5.64
N VAL A 235 -2.74 -0.14 -6.16
CA VAL A 235 -2.76 1.26 -5.71
C VAL A 235 -4.14 1.87 -5.90
N ILE A 236 -4.85 1.50 -6.96
CA ILE A 236 -6.20 2.01 -7.25
C ILE A 236 -7.20 1.51 -6.21
N ILE A 237 -7.17 0.22 -5.87
CA ILE A 237 -7.98 -0.32 -4.76
C ILE A 237 -7.68 0.46 -3.48
N SER A 238 -6.40 0.61 -3.16
CA SER A 238 -5.95 1.28 -1.93
C SER A 238 -6.41 2.74 -1.88
N PHE A 239 -6.23 3.45 -2.99
CA PHE A 239 -6.57 4.86 -3.11
C PHE A 239 -8.08 5.10 -3.01
N ILE A 240 -8.89 4.31 -3.71
CA ILE A 240 -10.35 4.44 -3.66
C ILE A 240 -10.88 4.09 -2.27
N LEU A 241 -10.33 3.07 -1.61
CA LEU A 241 -10.72 2.70 -0.25
C LEU A 241 -10.46 3.85 0.72
N VAL A 242 -9.26 4.45 0.68
CA VAL A 242 -8.94 5.64 1.50
C VAL A 242 -9.82 6.83 1.12
N ALA A 243 -10.00 7.10 -0.18
CA ALA A 243 -10.85 8.18 -0.66
C ALA A 243 -12.27 8.04 -0.10
N TYR A 244 -12.86 6.84 -0.16
CA TYR A 244 -14.18 6.57 0.37
C TYR A 244 -14.26 6.84 1.87
N LEU A 245 -13.34 6.32 2.66
CA LEU A 245 -13.34 6.53 4.11
C LEU A 245 -13.21 8.02 4.46
N LYS A 246 -12.47 8.81 3.67
CA LYS A 246 -12.37 10.27 3.85
C LYS A 246 -13.64 11.02 3.40
N HIS A 247 -14.26 10.63 2.29
CA HIS A 247 -15.47 11.26 1.75
C HIS A 247 -16.73 10.91 2.56
N PHE A 248 -16.95 9.63 2.87
CA PHE A 248 -18.06 9.16 3.69
C PHE A 248 -18.10 9.89 5.03
N LYS A 249 -16.95 10.08 5.67
CA LYS A 249 -16.85 10.84 6.92
C LYS A 249 -17.27 12.32 6.75
N LYS A 250 -16.89 12.98 5.66
CA LYS A 250 -17.32 14.36 5.39
C LYS A 250 -18.84 14.46 5.22
N ASP A 251 -19.45 13.53 4.49
CA ASP A 251 -20.89 13.52 4.24
C ASP A 251 -21.69 13.21 5.52
N VAL A 252 -21.23 12.25 6.34
CA VAL A 252 -21.84 11.95 7.65
C VAL A 252 -21.73 13.13 8.61
N LEU A 253 -20.55 13.75 8.73
CA LEU A 253 -20.38 14.93 9.59
C LEU A 253 -21.23 16.12 9.11
N LYS A 254 -21.37 16.30 7.79
CA LYS A 254 -22.24 17.34 7.22
C LYS A 254 -23.70 17.08 7.57
N ARG A 255 -24.16 15.82 7.49
CA ARG A 255 -25.52 15.43 7.91
C ARG A 255 -25.73 15.65 9.41
N LEU A 256 -24.81 15.22 10.27
CA LEU A 256 -24.93 15.40 11.73
C LEU A 256 -24.96 16.88 12.16
N LYS A 257 -24.20 17.75 11.49
CA LYS A 257 -24.25 19.21 11.72
C LYS A 257 -25.53 19.90 11.23
N ILE A 258 -26.34 19.24 10.41
CA ILE A 258 -27.67 19.74 10.01
C ILE A 258 -28.73 19.38 11.06
N PHE A 259 -28.44 18.43 11.96
CA PHE A 259 -29.33 17.96 13.02
C PHE A 259 -28.93 18.45 14.44
N THR A 260 -28.00 19.40 14.54
CA THR A 260 -27.58 20.08 15.78
C THR A 260 -27.67 21.58 15.59
#